data_AF-A0A661TMW5-F1
#
_entry.id   AF-A0A661TMW5-F1
#
_cell.length_a   1.000
_cell.length_b   1.000
_cell.length_c   1.000
_cell.angle_alpha   90.00
_cell.angle_beta   90.00
_cell.angle_gamma   90.00
#
_symmetry.space_group_name_H-M   'P 1'
#
loop_
_entity.id
_entity.type
_entity.pdbx_description
1 polymer ?
#
loop_
_entity_poly.entity_id
_entity_poly.type
_entity_poly.pdbx_seq_one_letter_code
_entity_poly.pdbx_strand_id
1 'polypeptide(L)'
;MKVLIVGLGNPGKKYIGTRHNVGFRVVDELAKEKREGFILAKPRTFMNQSGKAVKQLIENCCMRTAGKLKIENLIVVHDDIDLPIGGFRIQKGRGAAGHKGVQSIIDALGTKDFWRIRIGICPKTGKPKNVEKFVLQKFTKEEEKIIKKTIKKAILEIAKI
;
A
#
# COMPACT_ATOMS: atom_id res chain seq x y z
N MET A 1 3.01 8.03 19.96
CA MET A 1 3.46 6.81 19.24
C MET A 1 3.48 7.12 17.75
N LYS A 2 4.45 6.66 16.96
CA LYS A 2 4.49 6.93 15.50
C LYS A 2 4.07 5.69 14.71
N VAL A 3 3.23 5.86 13.70
CA VAL A 3 2.78 4.82 12.76
C VAL A 3 3.50 5.01 11.42
N LEU A 4 4.10 3.94 10.88
CA LEU A 4 4.71 3.96 9.55
C LEU A 4 3.70 3.46 8.53
N ILE A 5 3.33 4.34 7.58
CA ILE A 5 2.41 4.02 6.50
C ILE A 5 3.19 3.96 5.19
N VAL A 6 3.28 2.76 4.63
CA VAL A 6 4.00 2.48 3.38
C VAL A 6 2.99 2.25 2.26
N GLY A 7 3.01 3.12 1.26
CA GLY A 7 2.26 2.92 0.02
C GLY A 7 3.10 2.13 -0.96
N LEU A 8 2.59 1.02 -1.49
CA LEU A 8 3.27 0.25 -2.51
C LEU A 8 3.00 0.81 -3.92
N GLY A 9 4.01 0.65 -4.79
CA GLY A 9 3.99 1.12 -6.17
C GLY A 9 5.36 0.95 -6.84
N ASN A 10 5.39 1.13 -8.15
CA ASN A 10 6.63 1.17 -8.92
C ASN A 10 7.06 2.62 -9.22
N PRO A 11 8.37 2.94 -9.17
CA PRO A 11 8.90 4.25 -9.53
C PRO A 11 8.98 4.43 -11.05
N GLY A 12 8.82 5.67 -11.51
CA GLY A 12 8.98 6.06 -12.92
C GLY A 12 7.66 6.44 -13.60
N LYS A 13 7.76 7.32 -14.61
CA LYS A 13 6.59 7.96 -15.26
C LYS A 13 5.60 6.95 -15.83
N LYS A 14 6.07 5.82 -16.38
CA LYS A 14 5.22 4.79 -16.98
C LYS A 14 4.24 4.11 -16.00
N TYR A 15 4.52 4.12 -14.70
CA TYR A 15 3.66 3.48 -13.69
C TYR A 15 2.68 4.46 -13.03
N ILE A 16 2.77 5.75 -13.33
CA ILE A 16 1.85 6.75 -12.79
C ILE A 16 0.43 6.43 -13.26
N GLY A 17 -0.49 6.36 -12.31
CA GLY A 17 -1.90 6.06 -12.55
C GLY A 17 -2.21 4.58 -12.82
N THR A 18 -1.22 3.69 -12.75
CA THR A 18 -1.46 2.24 -12.84
C THR A 18 -2.13 1.72 -11.56
N ARG A 19 -2.85 0.60 -11.68
CA ARG A 19 -3.52 -0.03 -10.54
C ARG A 19 -2.54 -0.40 -9.44
N HIS A 20 -1.36 -0.88 -9.82
CA HIS A 20 -0.29 -1.26 -8.91
C HIS A 20 0.33 -0.10 -8.12
N ASN A 21 0.05 1.14 -8.52
CA ASN A 21 0.50 2.35 -7.85
C ASN A 21 -0.60 2.99 -6.99
N VAL A 22 -1.71 2.28 -6.71
CA VAL A 22 -2.77 2.82 -5.85
C VAL A 22 -2.29 3.05 -4.42
N GLY A 23 -1.35 2.25 -3.91
CA GLY A 23 -0.72 2.46 -2.60
C GLY A 23 0.02 3.80 -2.52
N PHE A 24 0.81 4.14 -3.55
CA PHE A 24 1.43 5.47 -3.68
C PHE A 24 0.39 6.59 -3.67
N ARG A 25 -0.71 6.41 -4.41
CA ARG A 25 -1.78 7.42 -4.46
C ARG A 25 -2.43 7.64 -3.11
N VAL A 26 -2.68 6.58 -2.33
CA VAL A 26 -3.24 6.73 -0.97
C VAL A 26 -2.29 7.53 -0.09
N VAL A 27 -0.98 7.23 -0.13
CA VAL A 27 0.02 7.99 0.64
C VAL A 27 0.10 9.44 0.19
N ASP A 28 0.04 9.71 -1.11
CA ASP A 28 0.06 11.06 -1.66
C ASP A 28 -1.15 11.90 -1.23
N GLU A 29 -2.34 11.29 -1.18
CA GLU A 29 -3.53 11.97 -0.66
C GLU A 29 -3.47 12.14 0.87
N LEU A 30 -3.00 11.14 1.62
CA LEU A 30 -2.85 11.23 3.07
C LEU A 30 -1.85 12.31 3.49
N ALA A 31 -0.77 12.50 2.72
CA ALA A 31 0.22 13.55 2.97
C ALA A 31 -0.37 14.97 2.92
N LYS A 32 -1.47 15.17 2.17
CA LYS A 32 -2.15 16.47 2.10
C LYS A 32 -2.90 16.81 3.37
N GLU A 33 -3.28 15.83 4.19
CA GLU A 33 -3.98 16.06 5.46
C GLU A 33 -3.07 16.57 6.58
N LYS A 34 -1.74 16.53 6.40
CA LYS A 34 -0.73 17.03 7.37
C LYS A 34 -0.94 16.52 8.80
N ARG A 35 -1.31 15.25 8.97
CA ARG A 35 -1.51 14.63 10.29
C ARG A 35 -0.19 14.37 11.00
N GLU A 36 -0.14 14.72 12.28
CA GLU A 36 0.96 14.37 13.16
C GLU A 36 0.93 12.87 13.53
N GLY A 37 2.06 12.32 13.97
CA GLY A 37 2.16 10.92 14.38
C GLY A 37 2.32 9.91 13.25
N PHE A 38 2.13 10.30 11.98
CA PHE A 38 2.35 9.42 10.83
C PHE A 38 3.71 9.67 10.16
N ILE A 39 4.41 8.58 9.86
CA ILE A 39 5.56 8.57 8.95
C ILE A 39 5.06 7.98 7.65
N LEU A 40 5.11 8.77 6.58
CA LEU A 40 4.61 8.37 5.26
C LEU A 40 5.77 7.98 4.36
N ALA A 41 5.67 6.83 3.69
CA ALA A 41 6.72 6.32 2.84
C ALA A 41 6.19 5.76 1.51
N LYS A 42 6.94 6.03 0.43
CA LYS A 42 6.77 5.42 -0.89
C LYS A 42 8.12 4.84 -1.33
N PRO A 43 8.33 3.52 -1.22
CA PRO A 43 9.56 2.87 -1.64
C PRO A 43 9.94 3.24 -3.08
N ARG A 44 11.18 3.65 -3.31
CA ARG A 44 11.69 3.98 -4.67
C ARG A 44 12.36 2.79 -5.34
N THR A 45 12.25 1.60 -4.75
CA THR A 45 12.59 0.31 -5.38
C THR A 45 11.47 -0.15 -6.31
N PHE A 46 11.73 -1.13 -7.17
CA PHE A 46 10.64 -1.84 -7.82
C PHE A 46 9.80 -2.64 -6.80
N MET A 47 8.55 -2.94 -7.18
CA MET A 47 7.56 -3.57 -6.30
C MET A 47 8.08 -4.86 -5.66
N ASN A 48 8.71 -5.73 -6.44
CA ASN A 48 9.27 -7.00 -5.95
C ASN A 48 10.48 -6.85 -5.01
N GLN A 49 10.93 -5.61 -4.77
CA GLN A 49 12.04 -5.28 -3.88
C GLN A 49 11.62 -4.30 -2.78
N SER A 50 10.32 -4.02 -2.62
CA SER A 50 9.81 -3.09 -1.60
C SER A 50 10.24 -3.45 -0.18
N GLY A 51 10.42 -4.73 0.13
CA GLY A 51 10.86 -5.18 1.45
C GLY A 51 12.21 -4.62 1.88
N LYS A 52 13.16 -4.45 0.94
CA LYS A 52 14.48 -3.86 1.23
C LYS A 52 14.33 -2.45 1.78
N ALA A 53 13.51 -1.63 1.11
CA ALA A 53 13.26 -0.26 1.52
C ALA A 53 12.49 -0.18 2.84
N VAL A 54 11.48 -1.04 3.04
CA VAL A 54 10.69 -1.06 4.29
C VAL A 54 11.54 -1.47 5.48
N LYS A 55 12.36 -2.51 5.35
CA LYS A 55 13.30 -2.95 6.40
C LYS A 55 14.24 -1.81 6.79
N GLN A 56 14.87 -1.18 5.82
CA GLN A 56 15.79 -0.07 6.05
C GLN A 56 15.08 1.14 6.69
N LEU A 57 13.84 1.44 6.31
CA LEU A 57 13.05 2.51 6.93
C LEU A 57 12.76 2.23 8.40
N ILE A 58 12.36 1.00 8.74
CA ILE A 58 12.10 0.59 10.13
C ILE A 58 13.38 0.73 10.95
N GLU A 59 14.49 0.18 10.47
CA GLU A 59 15.81 0.25 11.13
C GLU A 59 16.25 1.70 11.34
N ASN A 60 16.17 2.55 10.31
CA ASN A 60 16.57 3.95 10.39
C ASN A 60 15.67 4.79 11.29
N CYS A 61 14.35 4.59 11.23
CA CYS A 61 13.41 5.28 12.11
C CYS A 61 13.63 4.90 13.57
N CYS A 62 13.91 3.62 13.86
CA CYS A 62 14.23 3.17 15.21
C CYS A 62 15.48 3.84 15.79
N MET A 63 16.44 4.23 14.95
CA MET A 63 17.68 4.89 15.40
C MET A 63 17.53 6.40 15.61
N ARG A 64 16.58 7.05 14.92
CA ARG A 64 16.45 8.52 14.89
C ARG A 64 15.32 9.08 15.76
N THR A 65 14.44 8.24 16.30
CA THR A 65 13.36 8.69 17.18
C THR A 65 13.52 8.12 18.58
N ALA A 66 13.20 8.92 19.60
CA ALA A 66 13.24 8.52 21.02
C ALA A 66 12.36 7.29 21.37
N GLY A 67 11.54 6.80 20.42
CA GLY A 67 10.84 5.51 20.51
C GLY A 67 11.15 4.64 19.29
N LYS A 68 11.41 3.34 19.52
CA LYS A 68 11.57 2.35 18.45
C LYS A 68 10.26 2.17 17.68
N LEU A 69 10.32 2.26 16.35
CA LEU A 69 9.21 1.90 15.48
C LEU A 69 9.08 0.38 15.43
N LYS A 70 8.08 -0.15 16.12
CA LYS A 70 7.81 -1.59 16.12
C LYS A 70 7.06 -1.98 14.84
N ILE A 71 7.24 -3.22 14.41
CA ILE A 71 6.55 -3.79 13.24
C ILE A 71 5.02 -3.75 13.42
N GLU A 72 4.52 -3.82 14.67
CA GLU A 72 3.09 -3.68 14.98
C GLU A 72 2.50 -2.33 14.55
N ASN A 73 3.33 -1.30 14.39
CA ASN A 73 2.96 0.04 13.93
C ASN A 73 3.18 0.23 12.41
N LEU A 74 3.49 -0.83 11.66
CA LEU A 74 3.58 -0.80 10.21
C LEU A 74 2.22 -1.04 9.57
N ILE A 75 1.82 -0.12 8.70
CA ILE A 75 0.67 -0.24 7.81
C ILE A 75 1.17 -0.22 6.37
N VAL A 76 0.85 -1.27 5.60
CA VAL A 76 1.16 -1.37 4.18
C VAL A 76 -0.10 -1.19 3.33
N VAL A 77 -0.12 -0.17 2.48
CA VAL A 77 -1.23 0.11 1.55
C VAL A 77 -0.89 -0.40 0.16
N HIS A 78 -1.75 -1.23 -0.43
CA HIS A 78 -1.50 -1.85 -1.74
C HIS A 78 -2.79 -2.17 -2.50
N ASP A 79 -2.67 -2.45 -3.79
CA ASP A 79 -3.77 -2.96 -4.61
C ASP A 79 -4.08 -4.43 -4.33
N ASP A 80 -5.33 -4.81 -4.52
CA ASP A 80 -5.78 -6.17 -4.29
C ASP A 80 -6.75 -6.63 -5.38
N ILE A 81 -6.31 -7.65 -6.13
CA ILE A 81 -7.06 -8.22 -7.25
C ILE A 81 -8.19 -9.15 -6.80
N ASP A 82 -8.21 -9.57 -5.54
CA ASP A 82 -9.29 -10.42 -5.01
C ASP A 82 -10.41 -9.58 -4.38
N LEU A 83 -10.24 -8.26 -4.29
CA LEU A 83 -11.25 -7.33 -3.83
C LEU A 83 -11.89 -6.55 -5.00
N PRO A 84 -13.22 -6.50 -5.09
CA PRO A 84 -13.93 -5.68 -6.06
C PRO A 84 -13.51 -4.22 -6.01
N ILE A 85 -13.39 -3.59 -7.18
CA ILE A 85 -13.16 -2.16 -7.29
C ILE A 85 -14.27 -1.39 -6.55
N GLY A 86 -13.86 -0.40 -5.77
CA GLY A 86 -14.77 0.32 -4.86
C GLY A 86 -14.66 -0.14 -3.41
N GLY A 87 -14.24 -1.39 -3.18
CA GLY A 87 -14.00 -1.95 -1.87
C GLY A 87 -12.60 -1.66 -1.33
N PHE A 88 -12.47 -1.68 -0.01
CA PHE A 88 -11.18 -1.79 0.68
C PHE A 88 -11.33 -2.65 1.92
N ARG A 89 -10.23 -3.18 2.44
CA ARG A 89 -10.20 -3.91 3.72
C ARG A 89 -8.94 -3.59 4.50
N ILE A 90 -9.08 -3.54 5.81
CA ILE A 90 -7.97 -3.47 6.77
C ILE A 90 -7.78 -4.88 7.35
N GLN A 91 -6.57 -5.42 7.29
CA GLN A 91 -6.28 -6.76 7.82
C GLN A 91 -4.87 -6.84 8.40
N LYS A 92 -4.65 -7.75 9.34
CA LYS A 92 -3.33 -8.05 9.91
C LYS A 92 -2.97 -9.52 9.69
N GLY A 93 -1.67 -9.84 9.61
CA GLY A 93 -1.19 -11.22 9.80
C GLY A 93 -1.47 -12.22 8.67
N ARG A 94 -1.91 -11.78 7.49
CA ARG A 94 -2.29 -12.65 6.36
C ARG A 94 -1.13 -12.83 5.36
N GLY A 95 -1.16 -13.88 4.53
CA GLY A 95 -0.15 -14.09 3.47
C GLY A 95 -0.23 -13.06 2.34
N ALA A 96 0.72 -13.08 1.40
CA ALA A 96 0.81 -12.10 0.31
C ALA A 96 -0.25 -12.26 -0.80
N ALA A 97 -0.90 -13.43 -0.90
CA ALA A 97 -1.89 -13.74 -1.94
C ALA A 97 -1.40 -13.40 -3.38
N GLY A 98 -0.13 -13.70 -3.66
CA GLY A 98 0.51 -13.42 -4.96
C GLY A 98 0.99 -11.97 -5.17
N HIS A 99 0.75 -11.05 -4.23
CA HIS A 99 1.22 -9.67 -4.35
C HIS A 99 2.72 -9.55 -4.09
N LYS A 100 3.52 -9.37 -5.15
CA LYS A 100 5.00 -9.38 -5.11
C LYS A 100 5.61 -8.39 -4.11
N GLY A 101 5.02 -7.22 -3.91
CA GLY A 101 5.52 -6.25 -2.94
C GLY A 101 5.22 -6.59 -1.49
N VAL A 102 4.10 -7.29 -1.23
CA VAL A 102 3.77 -7.76 0.12
C VAL A 102 4.65 -8.96 0.45
N GLN A 103 4.85 -9.87 -0.51
CA GLN A 103 5.79 -10.98 -0.38
C GLN A 103 7.19 -10.48 -0.05
N SER A 104 7.70 -9.50 -0.82
CA SER A 104 9.01 -8.89 -0.58
C SER A 104 9.16 -8.34 0.85
N ILE A 105 8.12 -7.70 1.40
CA ILE A 105 8.12 -7.19 2.78
C ILE A 105 8.12 -8.33 3.79
N ILE A 106 7.30 -9.36 3.60
CA ILE A 106 7.26 -10.54 4.47
C ILE A 106 8.64 -11.20 4.51
N ASP A 107 9.25 -11.41 3.35
CA ASP A 107 10.57 -12.05 3.22
C ASP A 107 11.66 -11.21 3.91
N ALA A 108 11.64 -9.89 3.73
CA ALA A 108 12.64 -9.00 4.30
C ALA A 108 12.52 -8.84 5.82
N LEU A 109 11.29 -8.82 6.35
CA LEU A 109 11.03 -8.65 7.78
C LEU A 109 10.95 -9.97 8.56
N GLY A 110 10.85 -11.12 7.87
CA GLY A 110 10.68 -12.42 8.49
C GLY A 110 9.33 -12.62 9.18
N THR A 111 8.35 -11.74 8.93
CA THR A 111 7.03 -11.81 9.55
C THR A 111 5.94 -11.25 8.64
N LYS A 112 4.72 -11.77 8.83
CA LYS A 112 3.49 -11.26 8.21
C LYS A 112 2.65 -10.41 9.17
N ASP A 113 3.10 -10.24 10.41
CA ASP A 113 2.34 -9.59 11.49
C ASP A 113 2.40 -8.06 11.41
N PHE A 114 1.93 -7.51 10.29
CA PHE A 114 1.76 -6.09 10.07
C PHE A 114 0.38 -5.82 9.47
N TRP A 115 -0.10 -4.59 9.64
CA TRP A 115 -1.39 -4.16 9.12
C TRP A 115 -1.29 -3.90 7.61
N ARG A 116 -2.37 -4.19 6.90
CA ARG A 116 -2.50 -3.92 5.47
C ARG A 116 -3.83 -3.26 5.17
N ILE A 117 -3.77 -2.27 4.30
CA ILE A 117 -4.93 -1.62 3.71
C ILE A 117 -4.96 -2.02 2.25
N ARG A 118 -5.87 -2.92 1.95
CA ARG A 118 -6.05 -3.50 0.63
C ARG A 118 -7.06 -2.66 -0.13
N ILE A 119 -6.66 -2.09 -1.26
CA ILE A 119 -7.55 -1.35 -2.13
C ILE A 119 -8.00 -2.27 -3.27
N GLY A 120 -9.30 -2.51 -3.38
CA GLY A 120 -9.84 -3.40 -4.40
C GLY A 120 -9.66 -2.85 -5.80
N ILE A 121 -9.15 -3.70 -6.69
CA ILE A 121 -8.95 -3.37 -8.11
C ILE A 121 -9.62 -4.39 -9.06
N CYS A 122 -10.30 -5.40 -8.53
CA CYS A 122 -10.99 -6.39 -9.35
C CYS A 122 -12.11 -5.71 -10.15
N PRO A 123 -12.11 -5.81 -11.49
CA PRO A 123 -13.21 -5.34 -12.32
C PRO A 123 -14.54 -5.98 -11.93
N LYS A 124 -15.64 -5.29 -12.26
CA LYS A 124 -17.00 -5.84 -12.14
C LYS A 124 -17.23 -7.06 -13.04
N THR A 125 -16.47 -7.18 -14.12
CA THR A 125 -16.48 -8.32 -15.05
C THR A 125 -15.76 -9.55 -14.51
N GLY A 126 -15.17 -9.47 -13.31
CA GLY A 126 -14.44 -10.57 -12.67
C GLY A 126 -12.93 -10.45 -12.80
N LYS A 127 -12.24 -11.45 -12.23
CA LYS A 127 -10.77 -11.47 -12.15
C LYS A 127 -10.14 -11.64 -13.54
N PRO A 128 -9.22 -10.75 -13.95
CA PRO A 128 -8.54 -10.87 -15.24
C PRO A 128 -7.69 -12.14 -15.32
N LYS A 129 -7.60 -12.74 -16.52
CA LYS A 129 -6.75 -13.92 -16.77
C LYS A 129 -5.26 -13.65 -16.48
N ASN A 130 -4.75 -12.48 -16.89
CA ASN A 130 -3.36 -12.08 -16.65
C ASN A 130 -3.32 -10.90 -15.66
N VAL A 131 -3.19 -11.24 -14.38
CA VAL A 131 -3.14 -10.27 -13.28
C VAL A 131 -1.92 -9.37 -13.38
N GLU A 132 -0.74 -9.90 -13.71
CA GLU A 132 0.50 -9.12 -13.76
C GLU A 132 0.45 -7.99 -14.79
N LYS A 133 -0.10 -8.28 -15.98
CA LYS A 133 -0.32 -7.27 -17.01
C LYS A 133 -1.41 -6.28 -16.58
N PHE A 134 -2.46 -6.76 -15.92
CA PHE A 134 -3.60 -5.93 -15.52
C PHE A 134 -3.24 -4.90 -14.44
N VAL A 135 -2.44 -5.28 -13.43
CA VAL A 135 -2.04 -4.34 -12.37
C VAL A 135 -1.19 -3.17 -12.92
N LEU A 136 -0.46 -3.40 -14.01
CA LEU A 136 0.34 -2.37 -14.69
C LEU A 136 -0.48 -1.49 -15.66
N GLN A 137 -1.76 -1.78 -15.88
CA GLN A 137 -2.63 -0.91 -16.66
C GLN A 137 -3.18 0.23 -15.80
N LYS A 138 -3.59 1.32 -16.45
CA LYS A 138 -4.29 2.44 -15.79
C LYS A 138 -5.76 2.11 -15.57
N PHE A 139 -6.36 2.73 -14.57
CA PHE A 139 -7.81 2.71 -14.38
C PHE A 139 -8.51 3.42 -15.55
N THR A 140 -9.72 2.98 -15.91
CA THR A 140 -10.58 3.72 -16.84
C THR A 140 -11.09 5.01 -16.19
N LYS A 141 -11.73 5.90 -16.97
CA LYS A 141 -12.32 7.13 -16.44
C LYS A 141 -13.40 6.86 -15.39
N GLU A 142 -14.17 5.81 -15.56
CA GLU A 142 -15.23 5.37 -14.65
C GLU A 142 -14.62 4.79 -13.37
N GLU A 143 -13.63 3.90 -13.52
CA GLU A 143 -12.89 3.32 -12.41
C GLU A 143 -12.16 4.38 -11.59
N GLU A 144 -11.59 5.41 -12.22
CA GLU A 144 -10.94 6.53 -11.54
C GLU A 144 -11.90 7.26 -10.58
N LYS A 145 -13.17 7.45 -10.97
CA LYS A 145 -14.18 8.06 -10.09
C LYS A 145 -14.44 7.18 -8.86
N ILE A 146 -14.48 5.87 -9.05
CA ILE A 146 -14.69 4.90 -7.97
C ILE A 146 -13.48 4.88 -7.04
N ILE A 147 -12.27 4.74 -7.58
CA ILE A 147 -11.02 4.68 -6.81
C ILE A 147 -10.78 5.96 -6.02
N LYS A 148 -11.04 7.14 -6.59
CA LYS A 148 -10.95 8.40 -5.83
C LYS A 148 -11.86 8.40 -4.60
N LYS A 149 -13.08 7.87 -4.71
CA LYS A 149 -13.99 7.73 -3.56
C LYS A 149 -13.48 6.69 -2.57
N THR A 150 -12.96 5.55 -3.03
CA THR A 150 -12.40 4.50 -2.17
C THR A 150 -11.17 4.97 -1.41
N ILE A 151 -10.26 5.69 -2.04
CA ILE A 151 -9.07 6.27 -1.38
C ILE A 151 -9.49 7.22 -0.26
N LYS A 152 -10.46 8.12 -0.52
CA LYS A 152 -11.00 9.01 0.51
C LYS A 152 -11.56 8.23 1.71
N LYS A 153 -12.36 7.19 1.46
CA LYS A 153 -12.90 6.34 2.53
C LYS A 153 -11.79 5.63 3.31
N ALA A 154 -10.79 5.08 2.63
CA ALA A 154 -9.67 4.41 3.27
C ALA A 154 -8.87 5.37 4.16
N ILE A 155 -8.63 6.61 3.70
CA ILE A 155 -7.95 7.65 4.48
C ILE A 155 -8.74 8.00 5.74
N LEU A 156 -10.07 8.12 5.65
CA LEU A 156 -10.91 8.36 6.82
C LEU A 156 -10.83 7.24 7.86
N GLU A 157 -10.60 5.99 7.46
CA GLU A 157 -10.37 4.90 8.42
C GLU A 157 -8.93 4.92 8.98
N ILE A 158 -7.92 5.23 8.16
CA ILE A 158 -6.52 5.41 8.62
C ILE A 158 -6.44 6.50 9.68
N ALA A 159 -7.18 7.58 9.47
CA ALA A 159 -7.26 8.73 10.35
C ALA A 159 -7.78 8.44 11.77
N LYS A 160 -8.42 7.28 11.98
CA LYS A 160 -8.95 6.84 13.29
C LYS A 160 -7.95 5.98 14.08
N ILE A 161 -6.83 5.58 13.45
CA ILE A 161 -5.74 4.81 14.07
C ILE A 161 -4.83 5.76 14.84
#